data_AF-A0A2A7MGH2-F1
#
_entry.id   AF-A0A2A7MGH2-F1
#
_cell.length_a   1.000
_cell.length_b   1.000
_cell.length_c   1.000
_cell.angle_alpha   90.00
_cell.angle_beta   90.00
_cell.angle_gamma   90.00
#
_symmetry.space_group_name_H-M   'P 1'
#
loop_
_entity.id
_entity.type
_entity.pdbx_description
1 polymer ?
#
loop_
_entity_poly.entity_id
_entity_poly.type
_entity_poly.pdbx_seq_one_letter_code
_entity_poly.pdbx_strand_id
1 'polypeptide(L)'
;MNKKNILLKFIALVVILLIPAIMKIFFHEKNTVTLLLNNFSRDNEKVSYVEDKRLDTPNVIYNGTTVEDGIRSNSIIEKKAKKVTESATNDREKARDLYVWIGSNIEYDNNKAEKVLNSNDETVESGAIYAFRDRSGICFDYACLYVAMARSVDLKVRLVIGEAYDGSKYVSHAWNQVYLSDEKKWINVDTTFYNGGNYFDSENFDKHINKEIIGEW
;
A
#
# COMPACT_ATOMS: atom_id res chain seq x y z
N MET A 1 52.83 -16.35 21.62
CA MET A 1 52.05 -15.51 20.69
C MET A 1 50.61 -15.43 21.20
N ASN A 2 50.07 -14.24 21.48
CA ASN A 2 48.85 -14.07 22.27
C ASN A 2 47.57 -14.29 21.42
N LYS A 3 46.62 -15.13 21.87
CA LYS A 3 45.43 -15.56 21.10
C LYS A 3 44.55 -14.39 20.62
N LYS A 4 44.51 -13.27 21.36
CA LYS A 4 43.81 -12.03 20.95
C LYS A 4 44.39 -11.38 19.69
N ASN A 5 45.71 -11.47 19.48
CA ASN A 5 46.37 -10.87 18.31
C ASN A 5 46.16 -11.70 17.02
N ILE A 6 45.80 -12.98 17.15
CA ILE A 6 45.49 -13.85 16.01
C ILE A 6 44.05 -13.59 15.55
N LEU A 7 43.11 -13.43 16.48
CA LEU A 7 41.71 -13.13 16.17
C LEU A 7 41.55 -11.75 15.50
N LEU A 8 42.28 -10.73 15.98
CA LEU A 8 42.25 -9.39 15.38
C LEU A 8 42.83 -9.37 13.96
N LYS A 9 43.89 -10.17 13.71
CA LYS A 9 44.46 -10.34 12.36
C LYS A 9 43.53 -11.10 11.42
N PHE A 10 42.78 -12.08 11.92
CA PHE A 10 41.79 -12.82 11.13
C PHE A 10 40.60 -11.94 10.72
N ILE A 11 40.07 -11.13 11.64
CA ILE A 11 38.95 -10.20 11.33
C ILE A 11 39.39 -9.15 10.30
N ALA A 12 40.60 -8.59 10.44
CA ALA A 12 41.14 -7.64 9.47
C ALA A 12 41.33 -8.27 8.07
N LEU A 13 41.77 -9.53 8.00
CA LEU A 13 41.97 -10.24 6.73
C LEU A 13 40.62 -10.58 6.05
N VAL A 14 39.60 -10.95 6.81
CA VAL A 14 38.25 -11.23 6.29
C VAL A 14 37.58 -9.96 5.75
N VAL A 15 37.75 -8.81 6.43
CA VAL A 15 37.22 -7.52 5.95
C VAL A 15 37.92 -7.09 4.66
N ILE A 16 39.24 -7.26 4.55
CA ILE A 16 40.01 -6.90 3.34
C ILE A 16 39.62 -7.76 2.13
N LEU A 17 39.28 -9.04 2.34
CA LEU A 17 38.87 -9.94 1.26
C LEU A 17 37.43 -9.71 0.76
N LEU A 18 36.56 -9.08 1.57
CA LEU A 18 35.16 -8.81 1.20
C LEU A 18 34.96 -7.45 0.50
N ILE A 19 35.87 -6.49 0.69
CA ILE A 19 35.79 -5.16 0.05
C ILE A 19 35.74 -5.24 -1.50
N PRO A 20 36.54 -6.06 -2.20
CA PRO A 20 36.49 -6.15 -3.66
C PRO A 20 35.17 -6.76 -4.18
N ALA A 21 34.57 -7.69 -3.43
CA ALA A 21 33.29 -8.32 -3.80
C ALA A 21 32.12 -7.34 -3.64
N ILE A 22 32.11 -6.56 -2.54
CA ILE A 22 31.12 -5.51 -2.30
C ILE A 22 31.28 -4.38 -3.33
N MET A 23 32.51 -3.98 -3.67
CA MET A 23 32.76 -2.99 -4.74
C MET A 23 32.29 -3.48 -6.11
N LYS A 24 32.40 -4.77 -6.43
CA LYS A 24 31.87 -5.34 -7.69
C LYS A 24 30.35 -5.28 -7.77
N ILE A 25 29.64 -5.53 -6.67
CA ILE A 25 28.16 -5.42 -6.61
C ILE A 25 27.74 -3.96 -6.85
N PHE A 26 28.37 -3.00 -6.16
CA PHE A 26 28.11 -1.57 -6.35
C PHE A 26 28.51 -1.05 -7.76
N PHE A 27 29.56 -1.61 -8.38
CA PHE A 27 29.95 -1.22 -9.75
C PHE A 27 29.05 -1.84 -10.82
N HIS A 28 28.53 -3.05 -10.60
CA HIS A 28 27.63 -3.70 -11.56
C HIS A 28 26.28 -2.98 -11.64
N GLU A 29 25.73 -2.58 -10.49
CA GLU A 29 24.46 -1.85 -10.39
C GLU A 29 24.54 -0.44 -11.01
N LYS A 30 25.66 0.27 -10.82
CA LYS A 30 25.88 1.57 -11.49
C LYS A 30 25.97 1.44 -13.01
N ASN A 31 26.55 0.35 -13.50
CA ASN A 31 26.71 0.13 -14.94
C ASN A 31 25.40 -0.31 -15.60
N THR A 32 24.54 -1.08 -14.95
CA THR A 32 23.19 -1.42 -15.47
C THR A 32 22.28 -0.19 -15.52
N VAL A 33 22.30 0.68 -14.51
CA VAL A 33 21.55 1.95 -14.53
C VAL A 33 22.06 2.88 -15.64
N THR A 34 23.37 2.96 -15.85
CA THR A 34 23.97 3.77 -16.93
C THR A 34 23.65 3.20 -18.32
N LEU A 35 23.60 1.88 -18.48
CA LEU A 35 23.20 1.22 -19.73
C LEU A 35 21.70 1.39 -20.04
N LEU A 36 20.84 1.40 -19.02
CA LEU A 36 19.41 1.69 -19.18
C LEU A 36 19.18 3.15 -19.60
N LEU A 37 19.92 4.11 -19.03
CA LEU A 37 19.84 5.52 -19.40
C LEU A 37 20.39 5.81 -20.81
N ASN A 38 21.46 5.12 -21.23
CA ASN A 38 22.04 5.29 -22.55
C ASN A 38 21.19 4.66 -23.67
N ASN A 39 20.44 3.59 -23.38
CA ASN A 39 19.52 2.98 -24.35
C ASN A 39 18.17 3.72 -24.46
N PHE A 40 17.84 4.61 -23.51
CA PHE A 40 16.61 5.42 -23.54
C PHE A 40 16.80 6.78 -24.24
N SER A 41 18.02 7.13 -24.66
CA SER A 41 18.34 8.42 -25.30
C SER A 41 18.27 8.39 -26.84
N ARG A 42 17.63 7.38 -27.43
CA ARG A 42 17.26 7.33 -28.84
C ARG A 42 15.75 7.23 -28.93
N ASP A 43 15.09 8.37 -28.84
CA ASP A 43 13.91 8.76 -29.62
C ASP A 43 13.42 10.12 -29.12
N ASN A 44 13.48 11.11 -30.02
CA ASN A 44 13.12 12.50 -29.74
C ASN A 44 11.61 12.66 -29.67
N GLU A 45 11.05 12.82 -28.47
CA GLU A 45 9.80 13.55 -28.26
C GLU A 45 9.91 14.39 -26.97
N LYS A 46 9.62 15.69 -27.07
CA LYS A 46 9.71 16.63 -25.94
C LYS A 46 8.64 16.30 -24.91
N VAL A 47 8.98 15.50 -23.91
CA VAL A 47 8.17 15.36 -22.68
C VAL A 47 8.54 16.52 -21.75
N SER A 48 7.62 17.46 -21.55
CA SER A 48 7.76 18.50 -20.54
C SER A 48 7.58 17.88 -19.16
N TYR A 49 8.66 17.82 -18.37
CA TYR A 49 8.60 17.44 -16.97
C TYR A 49 7.86 18.53 -16.19
N VAL A 50 6.65 18.21 -15.74
CA VAL A 50 5.97 18.98 -14.70
C VAL A 50 6.53 18.48 -13.38
N GLU A 51 7.29 19.32 -12.68
CA GLU A 51 7.68 19.07 -11.28
C GLU A 51 6.42 18.98 -10.43
N ASP A 52 5.98 17.75 -10.16
CA ASP A 52 4.91 17.47 -9.23
C ASP A 52 5.48 17.45 -7.82
N LYS A 53 5.28 18.53 -7.07
CA LYS A 53 5.66 18.67 -5.66
C LYS A 53 4.75 17.82 -4.77
N ARG A 54 4.83 16.48 -4.90
CA ARG A 54 4.21 15.57 -3.93
C ARG A 54 5.09 15.50 -2.68
N LEU A 55 4.45 15.70 -1.54
CA LEU A 55 5.03 15.52 -0.21
C LEU A 55 5.80 14.20 -0.16
N ASP A 56 7.03 14.27 0.35
CA ASP A 56 7.98 13.19 0.58
C ASP A 56 7.36 12.18 1.57
N THR A 57 6.44 11.33 1.11
CA THR A 57 5.96 10.19 1.88
C THR A 57 7.12 9.20 1.95
N PRO A 58 7.62 8.86 3.15
CA PRO A 58 8.62 7.81 3.28
C PRO A 58 8.10 6.57 2.55
N ASN A 59 8.97 5.83 1.85
CA ASN A 59 8.63 4.57 1.20
C ASN A 59 8.14 3.54 2.24
N VAL A 60 6.90 3.65 2.71
CA VAL A 60 6.29 2.73 3.64
C VAL A 60 5.98 1.46 2.86
N ILE A 61 6.74 0.40 3.15
CA ILE A 61 6.53 -0.92 2.57
C ILE A 61 5.57 -1.67 3.49
N TYR A 62 4.43 -2.10 2.95
CA TYR A 62 3.45 -2.93 3.62
C TYR A 62 3.18 -4.16 2.76
N ASN A 63 3.35 -5.36 3.33
CA ASN A 63 3.25 -6.65 2.62
C ASN A 63 4.17 -6.76 1.38
N GLY A 64 5.36 -6.16 1.42
CA GLY A 64 6.30 -6.18 0.29
C GLY A 64 6.00 -5.16 -0.82
N THR A 65 4.94 -4.35 -0.68
CA THR A 65 4.55 -3.31 -1.65
C THR A 65 4.65 -1.92 -1.03
N THR A 66 5.12 -0.91 -1.77
CA THR A 66 5.06 0.48 -1.31
C THR A 66 3.60 0.95 -1.24
N VAL A 67 3.28 1.92 -0.37
CA VAL A 67 1.94 2.51 -0.35
C VAL A 67 1.57 3.07 -1.72
N GLU A 68 2.48 3.77 -2.38
CA GLU A 68 2.30 4.39 -3.69
C GLU A 68 1.95 3.36 -4.77
N ASP A 69 2.65 2.23 -4.82
CA ASP A 69 2.36 1.14 -5.74
C ASP A 69 1.05 0.44 -5.38
N GLY A 70 0.80 0.24 -4.08
CA GLY A 70 -0.40 -0.40 -3.56
C GLY A 70 -1.67 0.35 -3.97
N ILE A 71 -1.67 1.68 -3.89
CA ILE A 71 -2.83 2.51 -4.24
C ILE A 71 -2.92 2.87 -5.73
N ARG A 72 -2.05 2.32 -6.58
CA ARG A 72 -2.04 2.61 -8.01
C ARG A 72 -3.38 2.20 -8.63
N SER A 73 -4.02 3.14 -9.33
CA SER A 73 -5.26 2.90 -10.06
C SER A 73 -5.02 2.64 -11.54
N ASN A 74 -6.08 2.28 -12.26
CA ASN A 74 -6.12 2.21 -13.72
C ASN A 74 -7.51 2.59 -14.23
N SER A 75 -7.63 2.75 -15.55
CA SER A 75 -8.89 3.18 -16.18
C SER A 75 -10.09 2.26 -15.93
N ILE A 76 -9.86 0.98 -15.62
CA ILE A 76 -10.94 0.02 -15.33
C ILE A 76 -11.48 0.25 -13.92
N ILE A 77 -10.59 0.44 -12.93
CA ILE A 77 -10.95 0.78 -11.55
C ILE A 77 -11.66 2.13 -11.52
N GLU A 78 -11.12 3.13 -12.21
CA GLU A 78 -11.72 4.48 -12.29
C GLU A 78 -13.15 4.46 -12.86
N LYS A 79 -13.34 3.75 -13.98
CA LYS A 79 -14.67 3.59 -14.59
C LYS A 79 -15.63 2.83 -13.67
N LYS A 80 -15.14 1.81 -12.96
CA LYS A 80 -15.98 1.08 -12.01
C LYS A 80 -16.40 1.96 -10.84
N ALA A 81 -15.49 2.75 -10.27
CA ALA A 81 -15.81 3.68 -9.19
C ALA A 81 -16.91 4.67 -9.62
N LYS A 82 -16.72 5.34 -10.76
CA LYS A 82 -17.72 6.26 -11.33
C LYS A 82 -19.07 5.60 -11.57
N LYS A 83 -19.08 4.34 -12.01
CA LYS A 83 -20.32 3.58 -12.23
C LYS A 83 -21.01 3.21 -10.92
N VAL A 84 -20.25 2.77 -9.92
CA VAL A 84 -20.78 2.40 -8.60
C VAL A 84 -21.44 3.58 -7.92
N THR A 85 -20.87 4.79 -8.08
CA THR A 85 -21.36 6.01 -7.44
C THR A 85 -22.22 6.88 -8.36
N GLU A 86 -22.73 6.36 -9.48
CA GLU A 86 -23.37 7.21 -10.51
C GLU A 86 -24.66 7.89 -10.04
N SER A 87 -25.35 7.27 -9.07
CA SER A 87 -26.60 7.75 -8.49
C SER A 87 -26.38 8.56 -7.20
N ALA A 88 -25.14 8.61 -6.69
CA ALA A 88 -24.82 9.30 -5.45
C ALA A 88 -24.91 10.82 -5.63
N THR A 89 -25.54 11.48 -4.67
CA THR A 89 -25.82 12.92 -4.71
C THR A 89 -24.92 13.74 -3.78
N ASN A 90 -24.19 13.07 -2.88
CA ASN A 90 -23.31 13.69 -1.89
C ASN A 90 -22.11 12.79 -1.58
N ASP A 91 -21.12 13.32 -0.88
CA ASP A 91 -19.88 12.59 -0.56
C ASP A 91 -20.14 11.33 0.29
N ARG A 92 -21.12 11.36 1.20
CA ARG A 92 -21.44 10.21 2.06
C ARG A 92 -21.98 9.05 1.25
N GLU A 93 -22.88 9.31 0.31
CA GLU A 93 -23.44 8.31 -0.59
C GLU A 93 -22.34 7.69 -1.46
N LYS A 94 -21.46 8.50 -2.06
CA LYS A 94 -20.31 7.99 -2.81
C LYS A 94 -19.44 7.08 -1.94
N ALA A 95 -19.08 7.54 -0.74
CA ALA A 95 -18.22 6.79 0.17
C ALA A 95 -18.87 5.46 0.59
N ARG A 96 -20.19 5.46 0.81
CA ARG A 96 -20.98 4.28 1.18
C ARG A 96 -21.11 3.30 0.02
N ASP A 97 -21.39 3.77 -1.19
CA ASP A 97 -21.54 2.92 -2.37
C ASP A 97 -20.23 2.19 -2.69
N LEU A 98 -19.09 2.88 -2.56
CA LEU A 98 -17.76 2.26 -2.65
C LEU A 98 -17.54 1.22 -1.54
N TYR A 99 -17.91 1.55 -0.30
CA TYR A 99 -17.80 0.63 0.84
C TYR A 99 -18.59 -0.66 0.61
N VAL A 100 -19.86 -0.53 0.20
CA VAL A 100 -20.74 -1.66 -0.10
C VAL A 100 -20.20 -2.48 -1.26
N TRP A 101 -19.81 -1.84 -2.36
CA TRP A 101 -19.34 -2.58 -3.53
C TRP A 101 -18.06 -3.36 -3.24
N ILE A 102 -17.05 -2.73 -2.64
CA ILE A 102 -15.80 -3.42 -2.31
C ILE A 102 -16.07 -4.54 -1.31
N GLY A 103 -16.76 -4.26 -0.19
CA GLY A 103 -17.03 -5.24 0.85
C GLY A 103 -17.85 -6.45 0.39
N SER A 104 -18.68 -6.29 -0.65
CA SER A 104 -19.50 -7.37 -1.21
C SER A 104 -18.90 -8.06 -2.44
N ASN A 105 -17.82 -7.53 -3.03
CA ASN A 105 -17.24 -8.06 -4.27
C ASN A 105 -15.79 -8.54 -4.14
N ILE A 106 -15.16 -8.35 -2.97
CA ILE A 106 -13.83 -8.85 -2.68
C ILE A 106 -13.93 -9.88 -1.56
N GLU A 107 -13.33 -11.04 -1.77
CA GLU A 107 -13.25 -12.13 -0.80
C GLU A 107 -11.96 -12.04 0.02
N TYR A 108 -12.05 -12.35 1.32
CA TYR A 108 -10.88 -12.29 2.19
C TYR A 108 -10.02 -13.55 2.01
N ASP A 109 -8.74 -13.37 1.66
CA ASP A 109 -7.82 -14.46 1.40
C ASP A 109 -7.03 -14.84 2.67
N ASN A 110 -7.56 -15.82 3.41
CA ASN A 110 -6.90 -16.35 4.61
C ASN A 110 -5.54 -16.99 4.32
N ASN A 111 -5.37 -17.62 3.14
CA ASN A 111 -4.09 -18.26 2.79
C ASN A 111 -3.03 -17.21 2.48
N LYS A 112 -3.41 -16.12 1.80
CA LYS A 112 -2.55 -14.96 1.59
C LYS A 112 -2.20 -14.30 2.93
N ALA A 113 -3.18 -14.10 3.81
CA ALA A 113 -2.94 -13.54 5.15
C ALA A 113 -1.91 -14.37 5.92
N GLU A 114 -2.05 -15.69 5.92
CA GLU A 114 -1.11 -16.60 6.58
C GLU A 114 0.31 -16.49 6.00
N LYS A 115 0.44 -16.46 4.67
CA LYS A 115 1.75 -16.30 4.00
C LYS A 115 2.39 -14.95 4.36
N VAL A 116 1.65 -13.86 4.21
CA VAL A 116 2.16 -12.51 4.49
C VAL A 116 2.62 -12.39 5.96
N LEU A 117 1.89 -13.00 6.90
CA LEU A 117 2.25 -12.98 8.32
C LEU A 117 3.43 -13.89 8.67
N ASN A 118 3.60 -15.02 7.98
CA ASN A 118 4.55 -16.07 8.39
C ASN A 118 5.83 -16.13 7.57
N SER A 119 5.85 -15.65 6.33
CA SER A 119 6.98 -15.91 5.41
C SER A 119 7.77 -14.69 4.96
N ASN A 120 7.39 -13.45 5.33
CA ASN A 120 7.98 -12.21 4.76
C ASN A 120 8.16 -12.33 3.22
N ASP A 121 7.21 -13.02 2.57
CA ASP A 121 7.35 -13.39 1.16
C ASP A 121 6.97 -12.17 0.30
N GLU A 122 8.01 -11.48 -0.17
CA GLU A 122 7.90 -10.29 -1.02
C GLU A 122 7.35 -10.60 -2.43
N THR A 123 7.13 -11.87 -2.77
CA THR A 123 6.55 -12.25 -4.07
C THR A 123 5.02 -12.19 -4.10
N VAL A 124 4.38 -11.96 -2.95
CA VAL A 124 2.92 -11.91 -2.84
C VAL A 124 2.40 -10.57 -3.37
N GLU A 125 1.85 -10.60 -4.59
CA GLU A 125 1.22 -9.42 -5.21
C GLU A 125 0.13 -8.83 -4.31
N SER A 126 0.16 -7.51 -4.11
CA SER A 126 -0.76 -6.77 -3.25
C SER A 126 -1.14 -5.41 -3.85
N GLY A 127 -2.23 -4.82 -3.35
CA GLY A 127 -2.73 -3.50 -3.74
C GLY A 127 -4.05 -3.50 -4.51
N ALA A 128 -4.46 -2.31 -4.94
CA ALA A 128 -5.74 -2.04 -5.58
C ALA A 128 -5.97 -2.84 -6.87
N ILE A 129 -4.94 -2.94 -7.71
CA ILE A 129 -5.01 -3.68 -8.99
C ILE A 129 -5.23 -5.16 -8.74
N TYR A 130 -4.48 -5.75 -7.80
CA TYR A 130 -4.62 -7.15 -7.39
C TYR A 130 -6.03 -7.42 -6.87
N ALA A 131 -6.48 -6.64 -5.87
CA ALA A 131 -7.81 -6.78 -5.27
C ALA A 131 -8.92 -6.75 -6.33
N PHE A 132 -8.87 -5.75 -7.21
CA PHE A 132 -9.89 -5.57 -8.23
C PHE A 132 -9.90 -6.68 -9.27
N ARG A 133 -8.72 -7.13 -9.72
CA ARG A 133 -8.55 -8.14 -10.76
C ARG A 133 -9.00 -9.51 -10.24
N ASP A 134 -8.50 -9.89 -9.07
CA ASP A 134 -8.62 -11.24 -8.55
C ASP A 134 -9.84 -11.41 -7.64
N ARG A 135 -10.53 -10.31 -7.29
CA ARG A 135 -11.69 -10.30 -6.40
C ARG A 135 -11.37 -10.89 -5.03
N SER A 136 -10.12 -10.76 -4.61
CA SER A 136 -9.57 -11.39 -3.43
C SER A 136 -8.46 -10.53 -2.82
N GLY A 137 -8.25 -10.63 -1.53
CA GLY A 137 -7.12 -9.97 -0.86
C GLY A 137 -7.23 -9.95 0.66
N ILE A 138 -6.35 -9.18 1.29
CA ILE A 138 -6.33 -8.94 2.73
C ILE A 138 -6.53 -7.46 3.04
N CYS A 139 -6.58 -7.07 4.32
CA CYS A 139 -6.98 -5.72 4.76
C CYS A 139 -6.31 -4.56 3.98
N PHE A 140 -5.01 -4.68 3.70
CA PHE A 140 -4.29 -3.69 2.90
C PHE A 140 -4.74 -3.59 1.45
N ASP A 141 -5.05 -4.71 0.80
CA ASP A 141 -5.55 -4.75 -0.58
C ASP A 141 -6.91 -4.06 -0.69
N TYR A 142 -7.79 -4.33 0.27
CA TYR A 142 -9.10 -3.70 0.40
C TYR A 142 -8.96 -2.19 0.59
N ALA A 143 -8.10 -1.77 1.52
CA ALA A 143 -7.90 -0.36 1.83
C ALA A 143 -7.24 0.40 0.67
N CYS A 144 -6.30 -0.24 -0.05
CA CYS A 144 -5.70 0.30 -1.27
C CYS A 144 -6.74 0.46 -2.39
N LEU A 145 -7.59 -0.55 -2.61
CA LEU A 145 -8.65 -0.47 -3.61
C LEU A 145 -9.63 0.66 -3.28
N TYR A 146 -9.98 0.83 -2.01
CA TYR A 146 -10.82 1.93 -1.57
C TYR A 146 -10.18 3.28 -1.88
N VAL A 147 -8.89 3.48 -1.57
CA VAL A 147 -8.17 4.71 -1.94
C VAL A 147 -8.22 4.97 -3.44
N ALA A 148 -7.92 3.96 -4.27
CA ALA A 148 -7.91 4.08 -5.72
C ALA A 148 -9.29 4.47 -6.28
N MET A 149 -10.36 3.85 -5.77
CA MET A 149 -11.73 4.14 -6.19
C MET A 149 -12.21 5.50 -5.69
N ALA A 150 -11.95 5.85 -4.42
CA ALA A 150 -12.35 7.12 -3.81
C ALA A 150 -11.74 8.32 -4.54
N ARG A 151 -10.43 8.26 -4.84
CA ARG A 151 -9.73 9.29 -5.64
C ARG A 151 -10.33 9.47 -7.04
N SER A 152 -10.88 8.40 -7.62
CA SER A 152 -11.47 8.43 -8.96
C SER A 152 -12.84 9.14 -9.03
N VAL A 153 -13.45 9.42 -7.88
CA VAL A 153 -14.75 10.08 -7.72
C VAL A 153 -14.66 11.34 -6.84
N ASP A 154 -13.46 11.89 -6.75
CA ASP A 154 -13.09 13.14 -6.07
C ASP A 154 -13.35 13.14 -4.56
N LEU A 155 -13.32 11.96 -3.92
CA LEU A 155 -13.34 11.86 -2.46
C LEU A 155 -11.91 11.97 -1.92
N LYS A 156 -11.73 12.88 -0.96
CA LYS A 156 -10.49 12.97 -0.19
C LYS A 156 -10.41 11.80 0.80
N VAL A 157 -9.30 11.06 0.78
CA VAL A 157 -9.19 9.76 1.44
C VAL A 157 -7.83 9.58 2.12
N ARG A 158 -7.83 8.88 3.25
CA ARG A 158 -6.62 8.45 3.96
C ARG A 158 -6.53 6.94 3.98
N LEU A 159 -5.29 6.46 3.98
CA LEU A 159 -4.96 5.10 4.36
C LEU A 159 -4.45 5.10 5.80
N VAL A 160 -5.05 4.24 6.62
CA VAL A 160 -4.75 4.14 8.05
C VAL A 160 -4.32 2.71 8.36
N ILE A 161 -3.27 2.56 9.15
CA ILE A 161 -2.86 1.29 9.75
C ILE A 161 -3.02 1.35 11.26
N GLY A 162 -3.05 0.20 11.89
CA GLY A 162 -3.12 0.07 13.34
C GLY A 162 -3.50 -1.35 13.72
N GLU A 163 -4.32 -1.50 14.75
CA GLU A 163 -4.81 -2.79 15.18
C GLU A 163 -6.34 -2.81 15.23
N ALA A 164 -6.93 -3.94 14.85
CA ALA A 164 -8.37 -4.17 14.94
C ALA A 164 -8.67 -5.52 15.61
N TYR A 165 -9.77 -5.59 16.37
CA TYR A 165 -10.22 -6.83 17.01
C TYR A 165 -10.98 -7.71 16.00
N ASP A 166 -10.43 -8.86 15.65
CA ASP A 166 -10.98 -9.78 14.64
C ASP A 166 -12.13 -10.68 15.16
N GLY A 167 -12.54 -10.51 16.42
CA GLY A 167 -13.46 -11.39 17.12
C GLY A 167 -12.78 -12.27 18.17
N SER A 168 -11.47 -12.45 18.08
CA SER A 168 -10.66 -13.28 18.98
C SER A 168 -9.49 -12.53 19.61
N LYS A 169 -8.79 -11.68 18.85
CA LYS A 169 -7.61 -10.91 19.30
C LYS A 169 -7.44 -9.63 18.49
N TYR A 170 -6.58 -8.75 18.97
CA TYR A 170 -6.10 -7.63 18.17
C TYR A 170 -5.04 -8.12 17.17
N VAL A 171 -5.18 -7.69 15.92
CA VAL A 171 -4.26 -8.00 14.82
C VAL A 171 -3.92 -6.73 14.05
N SER A 172 -2.75 -6.72 13.40
CA SER A 172 -2.37 -5.66 12.46
C SER A 172 -3.45 -5.53 11.39
N HIS A 173 -3.90 -4.29 11.16
CA HIS A 173 -5.02 -4.02 10.27
C HIS A 173 -4.82 -2.72 9.49
N ALA A 174 -5.47 -2.63 8.33
CA ALA A 174 -5.48 -1.46 7.48
C ALA A 174 -6.90 -1.12 7.05
N TRP A 175 -7.26 0.16 7.10
CA TRP A 175 -8.57 0.68 6.74
C TRP A 175 -8.47 2.12 6.21
N ASN A 176 -9.61 2.78 6.00
CA ASN A 176 -9.65 4.12 5.41
C ASN A 176 -10.33 5.15 6.31
N GLN A 177 -9.99 6.41 6.07
CA GLN A 177 -10.84 7.53 6.43
C GLN A 177 -11.22 8.32 5.18
N VAL A 178 -12.43 8.84 5.14
CA VAL A 178 -12.91 9.70 4.04
C VAL A 178 -13.35 11.03 4.62
N TYR A 179 -12.92 12.12 4.00
CA TYR A 179 -13.43 13.44 4.33
C TYR A 179 -14.68 13.70 3.53
N LEU A 180 -15.79 13.90 4.23
CA LEU A 180 -17.06 14.29 3.63
C LEU A 180 -17.11 15.81 3.60
N SER A 181 -16.93 16.40 2.42
CA SER A 181 -16.80 17.85 2.26
C SER A 181 -18.08 18.57 2.67
N ASP A 182 -19.22 17.99 2.31
CA ASP A 182 -20.56 18.49 2.63
C ASP A 182 -20.84 18.51 4.15
N GLU A 183 -20.21 17.59 4.90
CA GLU A 183 -20.38 17.46 6.37
C GLU A 183 -19.20 18.04 7.16
N LYS A 184 -18.11 18.40 6.48
CA LYS A 184 -16.87 18.93 7.07
C LYS A 184 -16.26 18.03 8.14
N LYS A 185 -16.31 16.71 7.94
CA LYS A 185 -15.72 15.75 8.88
C LYS A 185 -15.04 14.57 8.17
N TRP A 186 -14.07 13.99 8.86
CA TRP A 186 -13.52 12.69 8.53
C TRP A 186 -14.38 11.59 9.15
N ILE A 187 -14.69 10.57 8.36
CA ILE A 187 -15.38 9.35 8.82
C ILE A 187 -14.46 8.14 8.63
N ASN A 188 -14.61 7.11 9.46
CA ASN A 188 -13.90 5.85 9.27
C ASN A 188 -14.69 4.92 8.34
N VAL A 189 -13.97 4.17 7.49
CA VAL A 189 -14.52 3.18 6.56
C VAL A 189 -13.60 1.97 6.53
N ASP A 190 -14.14 0.77 6.73
CA ASP A 190 -13.39 -0.48 6.70
C ASP A 190 -14.14 -1.54 5.90
N THR A 191 -13.75 -1.69 4.65
CA THR A 191 -14.40 -2.62 3.71
C THR A 191 -14.07 -4.08 3.99
N THR A 192 -13.00 -4.38 4.74
CA THR A 192 -12.64 -5.77 5.08
C THR A 192 -13.64 -6.37 6.04
N PHE A 193 -14.15 -5.57 6.99
CA PHE A 193 -15.11 -6.05 7.98
C PHE A 193 -16.58 -5.91 7.55
N TYR A 194 -16.85 -5.63 6.27
CA TYR A 194 -18.20 -5.50 5.72
C TYR A 194 -19.11 -6.69 6.06
N ASN A 195 -18.61 -7.92 5.92
CA ASN A 195 -19.38 -9.13 6.25
C ASN A 195 -19.50 -9.40 7.75
N GLY A 196 -18.69 -8.73 8.58
CA GLY A 196 -18.71 -8.84 10.05
C GLY A 196 -19.62 -7.82 10.74
N GLY A 197 -20.14 -6.82 10.02
CA GLY A 197 -21.05 -5.81 10.57
C GLY A 197 -20.99 -4.47 9.84
N ASN A 198 -21.55 -3.44 10.46
CA ASN A 198 -21.48 -2.08 9.90
C ASN A 198 -20.18 -1.38 10.31
N TYR A 199 -19.21 -1.28 9.41
CA TYR A 199 -17.96 -0.55 9.59
C TYR A 199 -17.87 0.66 8.64
N PHE A 200 -18.97 1.42 8.57
CA PHE A 200 -19.06 2.70 7.88
C PHE A 200 -19.57 3.77 8.85
N ASP A 201 -18.68 4.69 9.26
CA ASP A 201 -18.97 5.80 10.19
C ASP A 201 -19.81 5.37 11.41
N SER A 202 -19.36 4.33 12.11
CA SER A 202 -20.10 3.69 13.20
C SER A 202 -19.28 3.56 14.48
N GLU A 203 -19.95 3.26 15.59
CA GLU A 203 -19.33 2.99 16.90
C GLU A 203 -18.46 1.71 16.90
N ASN A 204 -18.58 0.86 15.88
CA ASN A 204 -17.78 -0.37 15.79
C ASN A 204 -16.27 -0.09 15.64
N PHE A 205 -15.89 1.14 15.30
CA PHE A 205 -14.49 1.58 15.26
C PHE A 205 -13.84 1.78 16.63
N ASP A 206 -14.58 1.64 17.74
CA ASP A 206 -13.98 1.66 19.09
C ASP A 206 -12.96 0.55 19.31
N LYS A 207 -13.00 -0.49 18.46
CA LYS A 207 -12.04 -1.61 18.44
C LYS A 207 -10.90 -1.43 17.43
N HIS A 208 -10.82 -0.28 16.76
CA HIS A 208 -9.69 0.11 15.91
C HIS A 208 -8.78 1.06 16.68
N ILE A 209 -7.64 0.53 17.14
CA ILE A 209 -6.75 1.21 18.07
C ILE A 209 -5.37 1.44 17.44
N ASN A 210 -4.54 2.22 18.12
CA ASN A 210 -3.14 2.47 17.72
C ASN A 210 -3.00 2.94 16.26
N LYS A 211 -3.94 3.80 15.85
CA LYS A 211 -4.06 4.27 14.46
C LYS A 211 -2.93 5.20 14.05
N GLU A 212 -2.42 4.99 12.85
CA GLU A 212 -1.44 5.84 12.17
C GLU A 212 -1.91 6.11 10.74
N ILE A 213 -1.90 7.38 10.33
CA ILE A 213 -2.19 7.76 8.95
C ILE A 213 -0.89 7.64 8.15
N ILE A 214 -0.86 6.74 7.18
CA ILE A 214 0.32 6.50 6.33
C ILE A 214 0.18 7.09 4.94
N GLY A 215 -0.96 7.70 4.63
CA GLY A 215 -1.15 8.49 3.42
C GLY A 215 -2.48 9.23 3.38
N GLU A 216 -2.50 10.33 2.65
CA GLU A 216 -3.66 11.20 2.43
C GLU A 216 -3.63 11.72 0.99
N TRP A 217 -4.76 11.63 0.29
CA TRP A 217 -4.94 12.08 -1.09
C TRP A 217 -6.26 12.82 -1.27
#